data_AF-A0A948Z778-F1
#
_entry.id   AF-A0A948Z778-F1
#
_cell.length_a   1.000
_cell.length_b   1.000
_cell.length_c   1.000
_cell.angle_alpha   90.00
_cell.angle_beta   90.00
_cell.angle_gamma   90.00
#
_symmetry.space_group_name_H-M   'P 1'
#
loop_
_entity.id
_entity.type
_entity.pdbx_description
1 polymer ?
#
loop_
_entity_poly.entity_id
_entity_poly.type
_entity_poly.pdbx_seq_one_letter_code
_entity_poly.pdbx_strand_id
1 'polypeptide(L)'
;MLAYFDCFCGISGDMTLGAFIDIGVPLKWLKDSLERLPLKDFDISVESISRSGIKAQRVHVLTKNTSKSRHYAEIKALVQNSSLSQNVKEKSLEIFK
;
A
#
# COMPACT_ATOMS: atom_id res chain seq x y z
N MET A 1 -0.56 -12.04 -17.51
CA MET A 1 -1.20 -12.31 -16.20
C MET A 1 -2.21 -11.21 -15.94
N LEU A 2 -3.39 -11.53 -15.40
CA LEU A 2 -4.48 -10.58 -15.17
C LEU A 2 -4.79 -10.55 -13.67
N ALA A 3 -4.89 -9.36 -13.08
CA ALA A 3 -5.46 -9.18 -11.75
C ALA A 3 -6.94 -8.85 -11.89
N TYR A 4 -7.79 -9.69 -11.30
CA TYR A 4 -9.23 -9.49 -11.25
C TYR A 4 -9.64 -9.24 -9.81
N PHE A 5 -10.38 -8.15 -9.57
CA PHE A 5 -10.82 -7.72 -8.25
C PHE A 5 -12.34 -7.88 -8.15
N ASP A 6 -12.78 -8.94 -7.47
CA ASP A 6 -14.15 -9.09 -6.99
C ASP A 6 -14.19 -8.76 -5.50
N CYS A 7 -14.41 -7.47 -5.20
CA CYS A 7 -14.31 -6.91 -3.86
C CYS A 7 -15.70 -6.74 -3.20
N PHE A 8 -16.55 -7.77 -3.23
CA PHE A 8 -17.93 -7.68 -2.71
C PHE A 8 -18.03 -7.20 -1.25
N CYS A 9 -17.02 -7.49 -0.42
CA CYS A 9 -16.90 -7.02 0.97
C CYS A 9 -15.76 -6.03 1.19
N GLY A 10 -15.24 -5.44 0.12
CA GLY A 10 -14.03 -4.63 0.13
C GLY A 10 -12.75 -5.46 0.11
N ILE A 11 -11.62 -4.76 -0.06
CA ILE A 11 -10.28 -5.34 -0.02
C ILE A 11 -9.37 -4.37 0.73
N SER A 12 -8.50 -4.89 1.60
CA SER A 12 -7.51 -4.07 2.29
C SER A 12 -6.36 -3.69 1.35
N GLY A 13 -5.65 -2.62 1.72
CA GLY A 13 -4.51 -2.12 0.93
C GLY A 13 -3.37 -3.14 0.83
N ASP A 14 -3.07 -3.87 1.90
CA ASP A 14 -2.02 -4.90 1.91
C ASP A 14 -2.37 -6.12 1.03
N MET A 15 -3.65 -6.52 0.98
CA MET A 15 -4.11 -7.55 0.04
C MET A 15 -4.01 -7.09 -1.41
N THR A 16 -4.35 -5.81 -1.67
CA THR A 16 -4.22 -5.21 -3.01
C THR A 16 -2.76 -5.17 -3.46
N LEU A 17 -1.85 -4.74 -2.58
CA LEU A 17 -0.40 -4.74 -2.85
C LEU A 17 0.12 -6.17 -3.05
N GLY A 18 -0.35 -7.13 -2.25
CA GLY A 18 0.00 -8.54 -2.39
C GLY A 18 -0.35 -9.09 -3.77
N ALA A 19 -1.57 -8.82 -4.25
CA ALA A 19 -1.99 -9.20 -5.60
C ALA A 19 -1.09 -8.58 -6.69
N PHE A 20 -0.67 -7.32 -6.53
CA PHE A 20 0.24 -6.67 -7.47
C PHE A 20 1.64 -7.28 -7.49
N ILE A 21 2.17 -7.63 -6.32
CA ILE A 21 3.48 -8.29 -6.22
C ILE A 21 3.41 -9.70 -6.84
N ASP A 22 2.33 -10.44 -6.59
CA ASP A 22 2.12 -11.77 -7.15
C ASP A 22 2.06 -11.76 -8.69
N ILE A 23 1.49 -10.71 -9.30
CA ILE A 23 1.44 -10.53 -10.77
C ILE A 23 2.74 -9.98 -11.37
N GLY A 24 3.78 -9.74 -10.55
CA GLY A 24 5.13 -9.40 -10.98
C GLY A 24 5.60 -7.98 -10.70
N VAL A 25 4.86 -7.18 -9.92
CA VAL A 25 5.37 -5.86 -9.49
C VAL A 25 6.55 -6.05 -8.53
N PRO A 26 7.76 -5.51 -8.83
CA PRO A 26 8.92 -5.70 -7.97
C PRO A 26 8.76 -5.02 -6.61
N LEU A 27 9.03 -5.74 -5.52
CA LEU A 27 9.01 -5.19 -4.16
C LEU A 27 9.92 -3.96 -4.03
N LYS A 28 11.11 -3.99 -4.64
CA LYS A 28 12.05 -2.86 -4.62
C LYS A 28 11.43 -1.61 -5.23
N TRP A 29 10.75 -1.75 -6.38
CA TRP A 29 10.08 -0.62 -7.03
C TRP A 29 8.98 -0.03 -6.14
N LEU A 30 8.24 -0.87 -5.43
CA LEU A 30 7.22 -0.43 -4.48
C LEU A 30 7.84 0.35 -3.30
N LYS A 31 8.94 -0.16 -2.72
CA LYS A 31 9.67 0.54 -1.65
C LYS A 31 10.19 1.89 -2.11
N ASP A 32 10.95 1.92 -3.21
CA ASP A 32 11.51 3.14 -3.80
C ASP A 32 10.42 4.18 -4.14
N SER A 33 9.22 3.72 -4.52
CA SER A 33 8.08 4.59 -4.80
C SER A 33 7.48 5.19 -3.53
N LEU A 34 7.39 4.40 -2.44
CA LEU A 34 6.80 4.82 -1.18
C LEU A 34 7.73 5.66 -0.30
N GLU A 35 9.06 5.54 -0.49
CA GLU A 35 10.06 6.44 0.13
C GLU A 35 9.85 7.92 -0.22
N ARG A 36 9.09 8.20 -1.29
CA ARG A 36 8.70 9.56 -1.69
C ARG A 36 7.67 10.20 -0.75
N LEU A 37 7.02 9.40 0.09
CA LEU A 37 6.18 9.91 1.16
C LEU A 37 7.08 10.45 2.29
N PRO A 38 6.73 11.60 2.91
CA PRO A 38 7.48 12.16 4.03
C PRO A 38 7.18 11.39 5.34
N LEU A 39 7.33 10.07 5.31
CA LEU A 39 7.12 9.16 6.42
C LEU A 39 8.47 8.53 6.80
N LYS A 40 8.77 8.57 8.10
CA LYS A 40 9.93 7.90 8.68
C LYS A 40 9.48 6.60 9.35
N ASP A 41 10.43 5.70 9.55
CA ASP A 41 10.29 4.51 10.40
C ASP A 41 9.23 3.49 9.97
N PHE A 42 9.01 3.35 8.66
CA PHE A 42 8.27 2.23 8.10
C PHE A 42 9.13 1.43 7.12
N ASP A 43 8.82 0.14 6.97
CA ASP A 43 9.34 -0.71 5.91
C ASP A 43 8.24 -1.65 5.42
N ILE A 44 8.47 -2.32 4.29
CA ILE A 44 7.58 -3.30 3.71
C ILE A 44 8.30 -4.64 3.58
N SER A 45 7.67 -5.70 4.07
CA SER A 45 8.10 -7.07 3.76
C SER A 45 6.98 -7.84 3.08
N VAL A 46 7.35 -8.90 2.38
CA VAL A 46 6.41 -9.76 1.67
C VAL A 46 6.72 -11.19 2.05
N GLU A 47 5.67 -11.94 2.36
CA GLU A 47 5.74 -13.35 2.69
C GLU A 47 4.82 -14.12 1.74
N SER A 48 5.33 -15.18 1.10
CA SER A 48 4.48 -16.12 0.37
C SER A 48 3.75 -17.01 1.38
N ILE A 49 2.42 -16.95 1.36
CA ILE A 49 1.56 -17.67 2.30
C ILE A 49 0.62 -18.62 1.57
N SER A 50 0.08 -19.60 2.30
CA SER A 50 -1.07 -20.40 1.88
C SER A 50 -2.18 -20.25 2.92
N ARG A 51 -3.36 -19.82 2.50
CA ARG A 51 -4.56 -19.68 3.33
C ARG A 51 -5.68 -20.49 2.72
N SER A 52 -6.19 -21.48 3.45
CA SER A 52 -7.25 -22.37 2.95
C SER A 52 -6.94 -23.01 1.59
N GLY A 53 -5.67 -23.35 1.35
CA GLY A 53 -5.22 -23.96 0.09
C GLY A 53 -4.91 -22.98 -1.04
N ILE A 54 -5.13 -21.67 -0.84
CA ILE A 54 -4.86 -20.62 -1.82
C ILE A 54 -3.51 -19.99 -1.52
N LYS A 55 -2.61 -20.00 -2.51
CA LYS A 55 -1.32 -19.30 -2.44
C LYS A 55 -1.53 -17.82 -2.70
N ALA A 56 -0.85 -16.98 -1.90
CA ALA A 56 -0.88 -15.53 -2.06
C ALA A 56 0.42 -14.89 -1.54
N GLN A 57 0.67 -13.64 -1.92
CA GLN A 57 1.67 -12.79 -1.28
C GLN A 57 1.01 -11.96 -0.19
N ARG A 58 1.51 -12.07 1.04
CA ARG A 58 1.10 -11.22 2.16
C ARG A 58 2.07 -10.07 2.31
N VAL A 59 1.56 -8.85 2.21
CA VAL A 59 2.35 -7.63 2.43
C VAL A 59 2.25 -7.22 3.89
N HIS A 60 3.39 -6.98 4.52
CA HIS A 60 3.47 -6.47 5.88
C HIS A 60 4.02 -5.05 5.85
N VAL A 61 3.27 -4.11 6.43
CA VAL A 61 3.76 -2.76 6.72
C VAL A 61 4.34 -2.78 8.12
N LEU A 62 5.66 -2.77 8.21
CA LEU A 62 6.41 -2.76 9.46
C LEU A 62 6.58 -1.31 9.91
N THR A 63 6.20 -0.97 11.13
CA THR A 63 6.39 0.36 11.71
C THR A 63 6.94 0.25 13.12
N LYS A 64 7.85 1.15 13.50
CA LYS A 64 8.38 1.19 14.89
C LYS A 64 7.37 1.76 15.89
N ASN A 65 6.40 2.54 15.42
CA ASN A 65 5.44 3.21 16.30
C ASN A 65 4.02 3.10 15.74
N THR A 66 3.19 2.29 16.41
CA THR A 66 1.79 2.04 16.05
C THR A 66 0.80 2.96 16.77
N SER A 67 1.23 3.75 17.76
CA SER A 67 0.33 4.64 18.52
C SER A 67 0.03 5.96 17.81
N LYS A 68 0.74 6.25 16.72
CA LYS A 68 0.56 7.48 15.94
C LYS A 68 -0.60 7.36 14.95
N SER A 69 -1.82 7.61 15.44
CA SER A 69 -2.96 7.90 14.58
C SER A 69 -2.80 9.27 13.92
N ARG A 70 -3.39 9.45 12.74
CA ARG A 70 -3.42 10.72 12.01
C ARG A 70 -4.85 11.01 11.59
N HIS A 71 -5.27 12.26 11.76
CA HIS A 71 -6.52 12.71 11.20
C HIS A 71 -6.39 12.85 9.67
N TYR A 72 -7.53 12.83 8.98
CA TYR A 72 -7.56 12.95 7.53
C TYR A 72 -6.83 14.22 7.02
N ALA A 73 -6.95 15.35 7.72
CA ALA A 73 -6.24 16.57 7.37
C ALA A 73 -4.70 16.38 7.33
N GLU A 74 -4.15 15.61 8.27
CA GLU A 74 -2.73 15.28 8.31
C GLU A 74 -2.34 14.30 7.20
N ILE A 75 -3.17 13.28 6.93
CA ILE A 75 -2.95 12.33 5.83
C ILE A 75 -2.94 13.07 4.48
N LYS A 76 -3.92 13.96 4.27
CA LYS A 76 -4.02 14.79 3.07
C LYS A 76 -2.77 15.66 2.90
N ALA A 77 -2.33 16.32 3.96
CA ALA A 77 -1.11 17.12 3.92
C ALA A 77 0.14 16.29 3.57
N LEU A 78 0.27 15.08 4.12
CA LEU A 78 1.38 14.16 3.78
C LEU A 78 1.38 13.78 2.30
N VAL A 79 0.22 13.45 1.74
CA VAL A 79 0.11 13.09 0.32
C VAL A 79 0.42 14.31 -0.57
N GLN A 80 -0.13 15.48 -0.25
CA GLN A 80 0.10 16.71 -1.02
C GLN A 80 1.56 17.14 -1.01
N ASN A 81 2.23 17.04 0.15
CA ASN A 81 3.63 17.45 0.34
C ASN A 81 4.66 16.40 -0.09
N SER A 82 4.23 15.21 -0.52
CA SER A 82 5.13 14.15 -1.02
C SER A 82 5.73 14.49 -2.39
N SER A 83 6.79 13.77 -2.77
CA SER A 83 7.35 13.82 -4.13
C SER A 83 6.70 12.82 -5.11
N LEU A 84 5.50 12.34 -4.78
CA LEU A 84 4.69 11.50 -5.68
C LEU A 84 4.22 12.30 -6.91
N SER A 85 3.91 11.59 -8.00
CA SER A 85 3.37 12.24 -9.21
C SER A 85 1.98 12.81 -8.95
N GLN A 86 1.60 13.83 -9.72
CA GLN A 86 0.33 14.52 -9.55
C GLN A 86 -0.88 13.57 -9.66
N ASN A 87 -0.86 12.68 -10.67
CA ASN A 87 -1.90 11.65 -10.86
C ASN A 87 -2.01 10.70 -9.65
N VAL A 88 -0.89 10.34 -9.01
CA VAL A 88 -0.92 9.50 -7.80
C VAL A 88 -1.56 10.28 -6.64
N LYS A 89 -1.15 11.55 -6.43
CA LYS A 89 -1.72 12.39 -5.37
C LYS A 89 -3.23 12.57 -5.53
N GLU A 90 -3.70 12.88 -6.73
CA GLU A 90 -5.11 13.09 -7.04
C GLU A 90 -5.94 11.84 -6.77
N LYS A 91 -5.54 10.70 -7.34
CA LYS A 91 -6.23 9.42 -7.12
C LYS A 91 -6.23 9.00 -5.66
N SER A 92 -5.12 9.17 -4.94
CA SER A 92 -5.05 8.87 -3.51
C SER A 92 -6.02 9.70 -2.68
N LEU A 93 -6.21 10.98 -3.01
CA LEU A 93 -7.14 11.86 -2.30
C LEU A 93 -8.60 11.63 -2.67
N GLU A 94 -8.89 11.16 -3.88
CA GLU A 94 -10.24 10.77 -4.30
C GLU A 94 -10.75 9.54 -3.54
N ILE A 95 -9.88 8.60 -3.16
CA ILE A 95 -10.25 7.39 -2.40
C ILE A 95 -10.84 7.73 -1.01
N PHE A 96 -10.52 8.89 -0.44
CA PHE A 96 -11.03 9.33 0.87
C PHE A 96 -12.38 10.07 0.79
N LYS A 97 -12.94 10.28 -0.41
CA LYS A 97 -14.26 10.92 -0.61
C LYS A 97 -15.36 9.87 -0.66
#